data_AF-A0A198XCY8-F1
#
_entry.id   AF-A0A198XCY8-F1
#
_cell.length_a   1.000
_cell.length_b   1.000
_cell.length_c   1.000
_cell.angle_alpha   90.00
_cell.angle_beta   90.00
_cell.angle_gamma   90.00
#
_symmetry.space_group_name_H-M   'P 1'
#
loop_
_entity.id
_entity.type
_entity.pdbx_description
1 polymer ?
#
loop_
_entity_poly.entity_id
_entity_poly.type
_entity_poly.pdbx_seq_one_letter_code
_entity_poly.pdbx_strand_id
1 'polypeptide(L)'
;MNKFALIIATALGLSACVAPVSDQGSAMIIGVPVGVPVLIDKSTHNHQDDTVHVCKLKAFTDTFTAENQSRGKARLAVKKKCLAANHEMFCRDNIIECTEYH
;
A
#
# COMPACT_ATOMS: atom_id res chain seq x y z
N MET A 1 -28.46 40.43 -38.01
CA MET A 1 -27.53 39.66 -38.87
C MET A 1 -26.42 39.15 -37.96
N ASN A 2 -26.46 37.86 -37.60
CA ASN A 2 -25.45 36.85 -37.99
C ASN A 2 -24.11 37.05 -37.25
N LYS A 3 -23.47 36.12 -36.51
CA LYS A 3 -23.52 34.63 -36.48
C LYS A 3 -22.83 34.13 -35.19
N PHE A 4 -23.40 33.10 -34.57
CA PHE A 4 -22.77 31.92 -33.93
C PHE A 4 -21.25 31.98 -33.68
N ALA A 5 -20.80 31.98 -32.42
CA ALA A 5 -20.51 30.79 -31.61
C ALA A 5 -19.33 29.96 -32.15
N LEU A 6 -18.24 29.85 -31.36
CA LEU A 6 -17.41 28.65 -31.29
C LEU A 6 -16.47 28.71 -30.08
N ILE A 7 -16.91 28.06 -29.00
CA ILE A 7 -16.07 27.61 -27.89
C ILE A 7 -15.42 26.31 -28.38
N ILE A 8 -14.09 26.27 -28.48
CA ILE A 8 -13.36 25.03 -28.79
C ILE A 8 -12.69 24.57 -27.50
N ALA A 9 -13.33 23.61 -26.84
CA ALA A 9 -12.78 22.84 -25.74
C ALA A 9 -11.76 21.84 -26.29
N THR A 10 -10.48 22.03 -25.98
CA THR A 10 -9.44 21.04 -26.27
C THR A 10 -9.42 19.98 -25.17
N ALA A 11 -10.18 18.91 -25.37
CA ALA A 11 -10.03 17.67 -24.61
C ALA A 11 -8.84 16.88 -25.16
N LEU A 12 -7.71 16.91 -24.46
CA LEU A 12 -6.57 16.03 -24.72
C LEU A 12 -6.96 14.61 -24.25
N GLY A 13 -7.30 13.75 -25.21
CA GLY A 13 -7.51 12.33 -24.97
C GLY A 13 -6.19 11.65 -24.59
N LEU A 14 -6.12 11.12 -23.37
CA LEU A 14 -5.08 10.18 -22.96
C LEU A 14 -5.41 8.83 -23.59
N SER A 15 -4.79 8.54 -24.73
CA SER A 15 -4.79 7.20 -25.32
C SER A 15 -3.89 6.29 -24.48
N ALA A 16 -4.49 5.38 -23.71
CA ALA A 16 -3.77 4.31 -23.03
C ALA A 16 -3.58 3.15 -24.00
N CYS A 17 -2.31 2.79 -24.28
CA CYS A 17 -1.98 1.59 -25.03
C CYS A 17 -2.33 0.35 -24.19
N VAL A 18 -3.33 -0.44 -24.60
CA VAL A 18 -3.51 -1.81 -24.13
C VAL A 18 -2.72 -2.74 -25.05
N ALA A 19 -1.73 -3.45 -24.51
CA ALA A 19 -1.05 -4.52 -25.22
C ALA A 19 -1.90 -5.80 -25.09
N PRO A 20 -2.23 -6.50 -26.19
CA PRO A 20 -2.86 -7.81 -26.08
C PRO A 20 -1.82 -8.84 -25.62
N VAL A 21 -2.15 -9.61 -24.58
CA VAL A 21 -1.43 -10.83 -24.24
C VAL A 21 -1.92 -11.94 -25.19
N SER A 22 -1.02 -12.45 -26.03
CA SER A 22 -1.28 -13.61 -26.86
C SER A 22 -1.35 -14.86 -25.99
N ASP A 23 -2.55 -15.43 -25.88
CA ASP A 23 -2.76 -16.79 -25.41
C ASP A 23 -2.58 -17.73 -26.62
N GLN A 24 -1.48 -18.46 -26.65
CA GLN A 24 -1.31 -19.61 -27.54
C GLN A 24 -0.22 -20.54 -27.00
N GLY A 25 -0.65 -21.65 -26.40
CA GLY A 25 0.25 -22.73 -26.07
C GLY A 25 -0.35 -23.70 -25.06
N SER A 26 -1.23 -24.58 -25.54
CA SER A 26 -1.45 -25.86 -24.84
C SER A 26 -0.10 -26.59 -24.73
N ALA A 27 0.53 -26.52 -23.57
CA ALA A 27 1.66 -27.34 -23.20
C ALA A 27 1.37 -27.97 -21.83
N MET A 28 1.45 -29.29 -21.80
CA MET A 28 1.06 -30.16 -20.70
C MET A 28 1.67 -29.71 -19.36
N ILE A 29 0.83 -29.61 -18.33
CA ILE A 29 1.29 -29.40 -16.96
C ILE A 29 1.84 -30.71 -16.42
N ILE A 30 3.13 -30.94 -16.62
CA ILE A 30 3.88 -31.92 -15.84
C ILE A 30 4.18 -31.24 -14.50
N GLY A 31 3.53 -31.71 -13.44
CA GLY A 31 3.76 -31.25 -12.08
C GLY A 31 5.17 -31.62 -11.62
N VAL A 32 6.13 -30.73 -11.82
CA VAL A 32 7.44 -30.81 -11.18
C VAL A 32 7.26 -30.34 -9.72
N PRO A 33 7.60 -31.16 -8.71
CA PRO A 33 7.68 -30.67 -7.35
C PRO A 33 8.86 -29.69 -7.27
N VAL A 34 8.58 -28.41 -7.47
CA VAL A 34 9.52 -27.35 -7.13
C VAL A 34 9.61 -27.30 -5.62
N GLY A 35 10.63 -27.97 -5.08
CA GLY A 35 11.11 -27.72 -3.73
C GLY A 35 11.59 -26.27 -3.69
N VAL A 36 10.70 -25.36 -3.32
CA VAL A 36 11.03 -23.95 -3.14
C VAL A 36 12.05 -23.89 -2.00
N PRO A 37 13.30 -23.48 -2.22
CA PRO A 37 14.18 -23.22 -1.11
C PRO A 37 13.54 -22.09 -0.31
N VAL A 38 13.18 -22.38 0.94
CA VAL A 38 12.80 -21.34 1.90
C VAL A 38 14.07 -20.54 2.12
N LEU A 39 14.18 -19.43 1.40
CA LEU A 39 15.14 -18.38 1.70
C LEU A 39 14.70 -17.81 3.04
N ILE A 40 15.20 -18.39 4.13
CA ILE A 40 15.21 -17.73 5.43
C ILE A 40 16.19 -16.59 5.22
N ASP A 41 15.65 -15.42 4.87
CA ASP A 41 16.37 -14.17 5.00
C ASP A 41 16.68 -14.03 6.48
N LYS A 42 17.83 -14.57 6.88
CA LYS A 42 18.45 -14.24 8.15
C LYS A 42 18.88 -12.80 7.98
N SER A 43 17.91 -11.90 8.12
CA SER A 43 18.14 -10.48 8.31
C SER A 43 19.22 -10.42 9.37
N THR A 44 20.42 -10.08 8.92
CA THR A 44 21.53 -9.76 9.77
C THR A 44 21.00 -8.68 10.71
N HIS A 45 20.72 -9.05 11.95
CA HIS A 45 20.62 -8.13 13.07
C HIS A 45 21.97 -7.42 13.13
N ASN A 46 22.10 -6.36 12.31
CA ASN A 46 22.96 -5.26 12.63
C ASN A 46 22.35 -4.73 13.92
N HIS A 47 23.04 -4.99 15.04
CA HIS A 47 22.90 -4.24 16.28
C HIS A 47 23.25 -2.77 15.99
N GLN A 48 22.37 -2.09 15.26
CA GLN A 48 22.21 -0.66 15.32
C GLN A 48 20.94 -0.52 16.13
N ASP A 49 21.10 -0.15 17.41
CA ASP A 49 20.06 0.26 18.35
C ASP A 49 18.65 -0.09 17.87
N ASP A 50 18.09 -1.21 18.34
CA ASP A 50 16.79 -1.75 17.89
C ASP A 50 15.65 -0.78 18.27
N THR A 51 15.60 0.37 17.61
CA THR A 51 14.60 1.40 17.83
C THR A 51 13.29 0.90 17.25
N VAL A 52 12.35 0.58 18.11
CA VAL A 52 11.01 0.14 17.72
C VAL A 52 10.06 1.32 17.82
N HIS A 53 9.45 1.70 16.70
CA HIS A 53 8.38 2.69 16.70
C HIS A 53 7.03 2.01 16.79
N VAL A 54 6.30 2.28 17.87
CA VAL A 54 4.93 1.83 18.07
C VAL A 54 4.00 2.99 17.80
N CYS A 55 3.16 2.87 16.78
CA CYS A 55 2.14 3.85 16.46
C CYS A 55 0.76 3.37 16.95
N LYS A 56 -0.09 4.32 17.30
CA LYS A 56 -1.46 4.13 17.78
C LYS A 56 -2.41 5.11 17.10
N LEU A 57 -3.60 4.64 16.77
CA LEU A 57 -4.71 5.45 16.23
C LEU A 57 -5.99 5.04 16.95
N LYS A 58 -6.65 6.00 17.58
CA LYS A 58 -7.94 5.79 18.24
C LYS A 58 -9.07 6.28 17.32
N ALA A 59 -9.96 5.37 16.93
CA ALA A 59 -11.17 5.70 16.18
C ALA A 59 -12.36 5.23 17.00
N PHE A 60 -13.17 6.16 17.52
CA PHE A 60 -14.28 5.88 18.44
C PHE A 60 -13.82 5.07 19.67
N THR A 61 -14.35 3.85 19.83
CA THR A 61 -14.04 2.89 20.89
C THR A 61 -12.82 2.04 20.56
N ASP A 62 -12.41 2.00 19.29
CA ASP A 62 -11.34 1.13 18.82
C ASP A 62 -9.99 1.81 18.90
N THR A 63 -8.98 1.02 19.21
CA THR A 63 -7.60 1.45 19.22
C THR A 63 -6.79 0.51 18.34
N PHE A 64 -6.24 1.05 17.26
CA PHE A 64 -5.37 0.34 16.33
C PHE A 64 -3.92 0.62 16.67
N THR A 65 -3.11 -0.43 16.77
CA THR A 65 -1.67 -0.31 17.04
C THR A 65 -0.86 -1.09 16.01
N ALA A 66 0.33 -0.61 15.70
CA ALA A 66 1.30 -1.32 14.88
C ALA A 66 2.71 -0.84 15.21
N GLU A 67 3.65 -1.77 15.10
CA GLU A 67 5.06 -1.54 15.41
C GLU A 67 5.93 -1.79 14.18
N ASN A 68 7.03 -1.06 14.09
CA ASN A 68 8.04 -1.26 13.06
C ASN A 68 9.35 -0.57 13.44
N GLN A 69 10.46 -1.06 12.91
CA GLN A 69 11.76 -0.36 12.96
C GLN A 69 11.73 1.00 12.24
N SER A 70 10.81 1.20 11.30
CA SER A 70 10.61 2.50 10.64
C SER A 70 9.32 3.18 11.10
N ARG A 71 9.42 4.41 11.59
CA ARG A 71 8.26 5.24 12.00
C ARG A 71 7.21 5.34 10.88
N GLY A 72 7.64 5.54 9.64
CA GLY A 72 6.74 5.65 8.49
C GLY A 72 5.97 4.36 8.22
N LYS A 73 6.65 3.21 8.30
CA LYS A 73 6.01 1.90 8.14
C LYS A 73 5.02 1.60 9.27
N ALA A 74 5.36 1.92 10.50
CA ALA A 74 4.47 1.78 11.65
C ALA A 74 3.20 2.64 11.49
N ARG A 75 3.34 3.91 11.09
CA ARG A 75 2.21 4.82 10.81
C ARG A 75 1.29 4.28 9.73
N LEU A 76 1.86 3.86 8.60
CA LEU A 76 1.09 3.32 7.48
C LEU A 76 0.35 2.04 7.88
N ALA A 77 1.00 1.15 8.66
CA ALA A 77 0.39 -0.08 9.13
C ALA A 77 -0.81 0.18 10.05
N VAL A 78 -0.69 1.11 11.00
CA VAL A 78 -1.83 1.53 11.85
C VAL A 78 -2.97 2.10 11.02
N LYS A 79 -2.66 2.98 10.07
CA LYS A 79 -3.69 3.59 9.20
C LYS A 79 -4.44 2.53 8.41
N LYS A 80 -3.72 1.56 7.83
CA LYS A 80 -4.33 0.43 7.11
C LYS A 80 -5.24 -0.41 8.02
N LYS A 81 -4.83 -0.67 9.27
CA LYS A 81 -5.67 -1.37 10.26
C LYS A 81 -6.96 -0.61 10.54
N CYS A 82 -6.88 0.71 10.72
CA CYS A 82 -8.06 1.55 10.91
C CYS A 82 -8.98 1.53 9.68
N LEU A 83 -8.43 1.71 8.47
CA LEU A 83 -9.21 1.73 7.22
C LEU A 83 -9.88 0.40 6.89
N ALA A 84 -9.37 -0.71 7.42
CA ALA A 84 -10.01 -2.02 7.28
C ALA A 84 -11.28 -2.15 8.13
N ALA A 85 -11.41 -1.37 9.20
CA ALA A 85 -12.54 -1.42 10.14
C ALA A 85 -13.46 -0.20 10.06
N ASN A 86 -12.95 0.94 9.62
CA ASN A 86 -13.62 2.24 9.68
C ASN A 86 -13.47 3.03 8.38
N HIS A 87 -14.38 3.99 8.17
CA HIS A 87 -14.30 4.92 7.06
C HIS A 87 -13.08 5.85 7.16
N GLU A 88 -12.55 6.31 6.02
CA GLU A 88 -11.34 7.15 5.94
C GLU A 88 -11.38 8.42 6.80
N MET A 89 -12.57 8.99 7.00
CA MET A 89 -12.77 10.18 7.83
C MET A 89 -12.31 9.99 9.29
N PHE A 90 -12.26 8.74 9.78
CA PHE A 90 -11.84 8.40 11.15
C PHE A 90 -10.39 7.93 11.23
N CYS A 91 -9.71 7.76 10.10
CA CYS A 91 -8.36 7.20 10.01
C CYS A 91 -7.35 8.25 9.49
N ARG A 92 -7.48 9.49 9.96
CA ARG A 92 -6.64 10.62 9.52
C ARG A 92 -5.23 10.52 10.09
N ASP A 93 -4.25 11.02 9.34
CA ASP A 93 -2.84 10.93 9.77
C ASP A 93 -2.51 11.80 10.99
N ASN A 94 -3.27 12.88 11.21
CA ASN A 94 -3.03 13.83 12.29
C ASN A 94 -3.39 13.31 13.68
N ILE A 95 -4.20 12.24 13.77
CA ILE A 95 -4.58 11.59 15.03
C ILE A 95 -3.73 10.36 15.35
N ILE A 96 -2.69 10.07 14.54
CA ILE A 96 -1.78 8.95 14.76
C ILE A 96 -0.63 9.41 15.64
N GLU A 97 -0.56 8.82 16.84
CA GLU A 97 0.51 9.03 17.81
C GLU A 97 1.55 7.92 17.64
N CYS A 98 2.84 8.23 17.73
CA CYS A 98 3.90 7.23 17.67
C CYS A 98 4.91 7.46 18.77
N THR A 99 5.27 6.38 19.44
CA THR A 99 6.27 6.33 20.50
C THR A 99 7.45 5.49 20.02
N GLU A 100 8.66 5.93 20.34
CA GLU A 100 9.90 5.22 20.06
C GLU A 100 10.40 4.53 21.33
N TYR A 101 10.88 3.30 21.19
CA TYR A 101 11.44 2.48 22.25
C TYR A 101 12.84 2.04 21.82
N HIS A 102 13.78 2.01 22.77
CA HIS A 102 15.18 1.59 22.59
C HIS A 102 15.45 0.34 23.43
#